data_AF-A0A1M3QYA3-F1
#
_entry.id   AF-A0A1M3QYA3-F1
#
_cell.length_a   1.000
_cell.length_b   1.000
_cell.length_c   1.000
_cell.angle_alpha   90.00
_cell.angle_beta   90.00
_cell.angle_gamma   90.00
#
_symmetry.space_group_name_H-M   'P 1'
#
loop_
_entity.id
_entity.type
_entity.pdbx_description
1 polymer ?
#
loop_
_entity_poly.entity_id
_entity_poly.type
_entity_poly.pdbx_seq_one_letter_code
_entity_poly.pdbx_strand_id
1 'polypeptide(L)'
;MKKVDMYDRRRFLKQGFGYISILAIGGVVWGACNSGNVSKEQKPAANAAEEPPEKVPVSSDPCDITALTEQDIKNRKALGYVEDTPIPEKTCDSCKLFIPANDIKQCGTCALFKGPVQPGGYCTYWADKTI
;
A
#
# COMPACT_ATOMS: atom_id res chain seq x y z
N MET A 1 -25.95 37.28 5.18
CA MET A 1 -25.00 36.47 4.37
C MET A 1 -23.94 35.89 5.31
N LYS A 2 -23.89 34.56 5.46
CA LYS A 2 -22.91 33.85 6.31
C LYS A 2 -21.63 33.62 5.50
N LYS A 3 -20.48 34.08 6.00
CA LYS A 3 -19.16 33.55 5.59
C LYS A 3 -18.71 32.61 6.72
N VAL A 4 -18.61 31.33 6.39
CA VAL A 4 -18.02 30.33 7.29
C VAL A 4 -16.55 30.31 6.93
N ASP A 5 -15.74 31.05 7.69
CA ASP A 5 -14.33 31.18 7.42
C ASP A 5 -13.57 29.92 7.85
N MET A 6 -12.69 29.53 6.95
CA MET A 6 -11.93 28.30 6.87
C MET A 6 -11.12 28.07 8.16
N TYR A 7 -11.43 26.98 8.86
CA TYR A 7 -10.73 26.55 10.08
C TYR A 7 -9.20 26.48 9.83
N ASP A 8 -8.50 27.44 10.42
CA ASP A 8 -7.15 27.86 10.06
C ASP A 8 -6.09 26.87 10.60
N ARG A 9 -5.66 25.93 9.74
CA ARG A 9 -4.57 24.96 10.01
C ARG A 9 -3.28 25.64 10.51
N ARG A 10 -3.09 26.93 10.25
CA ARG A 10 -1.89 27.70 10.63
C ARG A 10 -1.90 28.12 12.10
N ARG A 11 -3.07 28.14 12.77
CA ARG A 11 -3.18 28.48 14.19
C ARG A 11 -2.68 27.35 15.09
N PHE A 12 -2.91 26.09 14.71
CA PHE A 12 -2.39 24.92 15.42
C PHE A 12 -0.87 24.83 15.38
N LEU A 13 -0.25 25.11 14.23
CA LEU A 13 1.21 25.13 14.11
C LEU A 13 1.85 26.25 14.95
N LYS A 14 1.18 27.40 15.11
CA LYS A 14 1.68 28.48 15.97
C LYS A 14 1.47 28.22 17.47
N GLN A 15 0.52 27.37 17.86
CA GLN A 15 0.29 26.99 19.26
C GLN A 15 1.14 25.78 19.72
N GLY A 16 1.76 25.03 18.79
CA GLY A 16 2.58 23.86 19.10
C GLY A 16 4.05 24.12 19.46
N PHE A 17 4.58 25.32 19.22
CA PHE A 17 5.99 25.65 19.52
C PHE A 17 6.22 26.30 20.91
N GLY A 18 5.17 26.41 21.74
CA GLY A 18 5.20 27.18 23.00
C GLY A 18 5.40 26.37 24.30
N TYR A 19 5.63 25.05 24.24
CA TYR A 19 5.76 24.21 25.44
C TYR A 19 6.86 23.14 25.30
N ILE A 20 8.10 23.56 25.06
CA ILE A 20 9.28 22.75 25.38
C ILE A 20 10.15 23.57 26.34
N SER A 21 9.72 23.58 27.61
CA SER A 21 10.49 24.07 28.73
C SER A 21 11.60 23.06 29.06
N ILE A 22 12.82 23.61 29.17
CA ILE A 22 14.09 22.96 29.50
C ILE A 22 14.01 22.17 30.82
N LEU A 23 14.37 20.89 30.78
CA LEU A 23 15.01 20.18 31.90
C LEU A 23 16.32 19.60 31.40
N ALA A 24 17.40 20.38 31.56
CA ALA A 24 18.74 19.85 31.58
C ALA A 24 19.08 19.51 33.05
N ILE A 25 19.46 18.27 33.30
CA ILE A 25 20.52 17.79 34.22
C ILE A 25 20.31 16.28 34.42
N GLY A 26 21.28 15.47 34.00
CA GLY A 26 21.48 14.13 34.58
C GLY A 26 21.83 13.02 33.58
N GLY A 27 23.09 12.59 33.58
CA GLY A 27 23.42 11.17 33.43
C GLY A 27 23.97 10.71 32.08
N VAL A 28 25.29 10.76 31.97
CA VAL A 28 26.09 9.82 31.17
C VAL A 28 25.80 8.40 31.64
N VAL A 29 25.45 7.49 30.72
CA VAL A 29 25.93 6.10 30.53
C VAL A 29 24.86 5.41 29.67
N TRP A 30 25.20 5.04 28.44
CA TRP A 30 24.93 3.73 27.83
C TRP A 30 25.61 3.72 26.46
N GLY A 31 26.95 3.70 26.51
CA GLY A 31 27.74 3.15 25.43
C GLY A 31 27.64 1.63 25.48
N ALA A 32 27.44 1.04 24.30
CA ALA A 32 27.92 -0.28 23.92
C ALA A 32 27.55 -1.48 24.82
N CYS A 33 26.40 -2.08 24.52
CA CYS A 33 26.34 -3.53 24.36
C CYS A 33 25.30 -3.91 23.29
N ASN A 34 25.72 -3.87 22.02
CA ASN A 34 25.28 -4.89 21.08
C ASN A 34 26.45 -5.35 20.20
N SER A 35 27.55 -5.74 20.89
CA SER A 35 28.51 -6.69 20.35
C SER A 35 28.02 -8.08 20.70
N GLY A 36 27.05 -8.57 19.94
CA GLY A 36 26.61 -9.96 19.93
C GLY A 36 26.87 -10.57 18.57
N ASN A 37 28.14 -10.88 18.27
CA ASN A 37 28.46 -11.86 17.23
C ASN A 37 27.93 -13.23 17.71
N VAL A 38 26.83 -13.71 17.14
CA VAL A 38 26.50 -15.15 17.15
C VAL A 38 26.69 -15.65 15.73
N SER A 39 27.91 -16.15 15.49
CA SER A 39 28.29 -16.84 14.27
C SER A 39 27.73 -18.26 14.25
N LYS A 40 27.16 -18.58 13.08
CA LYS A 40 27.25 -19.85 12.32
C LYS A 40 26.58 -21.12 12.89
N GLU A 41 25.57 -21.61 12.17
CA GLU A 41 25.57 -22.83 11.31
C GLU A 41 25.35 -24.11 12.16
N GLN A 42 24.44 -25.04 11.87
CA GLN A 42 24.24 -25.73 10.59
C GLN A 42 22.95 -26.60 10.60
N LYS A 43 22.26 -26.57 9.45
CA LYS A 43 21.31 -27.53 8.80
C LYS A 43 21.75 -29.02 8.91
N PRO A 44 20.88 -30.07 8.95
CA PRO A 44 20.13 -30.61 7.77
C PRO A 44 18.74 -31.25 8.02
N ALA A 45 17.75 -31.00 7.15
CA ALA A 45 17.23 -31.86 6.03
C ALA A 45 16.18 -32.89 6.53
N ALA A 46 15.11 -33.31 5.86
CA ALA A 46 14.61 -33.22 4.49
C ALA A 46 13.11 -33.63 4.45
N ASN A 47 12.42 -33.21 3.40
CA ASN A 47 11.32 -33.88 2.66
C ASN A 47 10.02 -34.32 3.36
N ALA A 48 8.91 -33.67 2.96
CA ALA A 48 7.64 -34.25 2.50
C ALA A 48 6.67 -33.07 2.29
N ALA A 49 5.88 -32.93 1.24
CA ALA A 49 5.67 -33.72 0.04
C ALA A 49 5.29 -32.74 -1.07
N GLU A 50 5.74 -33.02 -2.29
CA GLU A 50 5.15 -32.49 -3.51
C GLU A 50 3.71 -33.01 -3.61
N GLU A 51 2.76 -32.09 -3.74
CA GLU A 51 1.40 -32.37 -4.20
C GLU A 51 1.15 -31.46 -5.41
N PRO A 52 1.06 -32.00 -6.65
CA PRO A 52 0.48 -31.30 -7.79
C PRO A 52 -1.04 -31.45 -7.71
N PRO A 53 -1.86 -30.41 -7.96
CA PRO A 53 -1.91 -29.71 -9.24
C PRO A 53 -2.12 -28.19 -9.06
N GLU A 54 -1.76 -27.34 -10.00
CA GLU A 54 -2.71 -26.90 -11.02
C GLU A 54 -1.90 -26.26 -12.13
N LYS A 55 -2.29 -26.57 -13.37
CA LYS A 55 -1.86 -25.80 -14.53
C LYS A 55 -2.34 -24.39 -14.28
N VAL A 56 -1.46 -23.50 -13.83
CA VAL A 56 -1.73 -22.06 -13.86
C VAL A 56 -2.06 -21.79 -15.32
N PRO A 57 -3.32 -21.48 -15.69
CA PRO A 57 -3.58 -21.03 -17.03
C PRO A 57 -2.67 -19.81 -17.18
N VAL A 58 -1.89 -19.80 -18.25
CA VAL A 58 -1.18 -18.61 -18.68
C VAL A 58 -2.29 -17.62 -19.07
N SER A 59 -2.86 -16.96 -18.05
CA SER A 59 -3.51 -15.68 -18.22
C SER A 59 -2.37 -14.79 -18.66
N SER A 60 -2.34 -14.46 -19.95
CA SER A 60 -1.55 -13.35 -20.43
C SER A 60 -2.10 -12.11 -19.73
N ASP A 61 -1.59 -11.82 -18.53
CA ASP A 61 -2.11 -10.74 -17.69
C ASP A 61 -2.08 -9.46 -18.52
N PRO A 62 -3.25 -8.87 -18.83
CA PRO A 62 -3.28 -7.69 -19.68
C PRO A 62 -2.59 -6.50 -18.99
N CYS A 63 -2.43 -6.56 -17.67
CA CYS A 63 -1.88 -5.53 -16.80
C CYS A 63 -0.55 -5.97 -16.19
N ASP A 64 0.48 -6.07 -17.01
CA ASP A 64 1.83 -6.45 -16.57
C ASP A 64 2.37 -5.55 -15.44
N ILE A 65 2.71 -6.16 -14.31
CA ILE A 65 3.26 -5.49 -13.12
C ILE A 65 4.78 -5.64 -12.98
N THR A 66 5.48 -6.23 -13.94
CA THR A 66 6.94 -6.48 -13.86
C THR A 66 7.77 -5.20 -13.66
N ALA A 67 7.26 -4.05 -14.09
CA ALA A 67 7.90 -2.75 -13.90
C ALA A 67 7.72 -2.17 -12.47
N LEU A 68 6.96 -2.81 -11.59
CA LEU A 68 6.73 -2.36 -10.22
C LEU A 68 7.83 -2.78 -9.27
N THR A 69 8.14 -1.92 -8.30
CA THR A 69 9.03 -2.27 -7.21
C THR A 69 8.33 -3.20 -6.21
N GLU A 70 9.11 -3.92 -5.40
CA GLU A 70 8.54 -4.72 -4.30
C GLU A 70 7.69 -3.88 -3.34
N GLN A 71 8.07 -2.62 -3.12
CA GLN A 71 7.32 -1.71 -2.26
C GLN A 71 5.97 -1.34 -2.87
N ASP A 72 5.91 -1.13 -4.20
CA ASP A 72 4.65 -0.88 -4.90
C ASP A 72 3.71 -2.09 -4.80
N ILE A 73 4.25 -3.30 -4.99
CA ILE A 73 3.48 -4.55 -4.85
C ILE A 73 2.96 -4.71 -3.42
N LYS A 74 3.78 -4.42 -2.40
CA LYS A 74 3.35 -4.44 -0.99
C LYS A 74 2.23 -3.43 -0.73
N ASN A 75 2.33 -2.22 -1.27
CA ASN A 75 1.29 -1.19 -1.12
C ASN A 75 -0.04 -1.64 -1.75
N ARG A 76 0.00 -2.25 -2.95
CA ARG A 76 -1.19 -2.82 -3.60
C ARG A 76 -1.87 -3.87 -2.72
N LYS A 77 -1.09 -4.82 -2.19
CA LYS A 77 -1.58 -5.86 -1.27
C LYS A 77 -2.14 -5.28 0.03
N ALA A 78 -1.48 -4.26 0.60
CA ALA A 78 -1.94 -3.59 1.82
C ALA A 78 -3.29 -2.87 1.65
N LEU A 79 -3.58 -2.37 0.45
CA LEU A 79 -4.89 -1.80 0.08
C LEU A 79 -5.91 -2.88 -0.32
N GLY A 80 -5.55 -4.15 -0.24
CA GLY A 80 -6.40 -5.28 -0.61
C GLY A 80 -6.75 -5.30 -2.10
N TYR A 81 -5.82 -4.87 -2.96
CA TYR A 81 -6.04 -4.93 -4.40
C TYR A 81 -6.09 -6.37 -4.89
N VAL A 82 -7.13 -6.68 -5.66
CA VAL A 82 -7.34 -7.93 -6.41
C VAL A 82 -7.67 -7.61 -7.85
N GLU A 83 -7.25 -8.48 -8.77
CA GLU A 83 -7.39 -8.29 -10.21
C GLU A 83 -8.80 -8.55 -10.72
N ASP A 84 -9.49 -9.51 -10.08
CA ASP A 84 -10.90 -9.80 -10.30
C ASP A 84 -11.68 -9.47 -9.04
N THR A 85 -12.73 -8.67 -9.18
CA THR A 85 -13.56 -8.32 -8.04
C THR A 85 -14.35 -9.53 -7.53
N PRO A 86 -14.38 -9.77 -6.21
CA PRO A 86 -15.33 -10.71 -5.61
C PRO A 86 -16.71 -10.08 -5.39
N ILE A 87 -16.89 -8.79 -5.70
CA ILE A 87 -18.12 -8.02 -5.46
C ILE A 87 -18.58 -7.43 -6.80
N PRO A 88 -19.62 -8.01 -7.45
CA PRO A 88 -20.01 -7.63 -8.82
C PRO A 88 -20.29 -6.13 -9.03
N GLU A 89 -20.79 -5.45 -8.00
CA GLU A 89 -21.13 -4.03 -8.05
C GLU A 89 -19.93 -3.10 -7.75
N LYS A 90 -18.79 -3.65 -7.31
CA LYS A 90 -17.62 -2.89 -6.89
C LYS A 90 -16.40 -3.30 -7.68
N THR A 91 -16.17 -2.58 -8.76
CA THR A 91 -15.07 -2.76 -9.71
C THR A 91 -14.23 -1.48 -9.78
N CYS A 92 -13.00 -1.58 -10.30
CA CYS A 92 -12.18 -0.40 -10.56
C CYS A 92 -12.85 0.51 -11.59
N ASP A 93 -13.47 -0.03 -12.65
CA ASP A 93 -14.17 0.77 -13.66
C ASP A 93 -15.40 1.53 -13.13
N SER A 94 -15.99 1.11 -12.00
CA SER A 94 -17.05 1.81 -11.28
C SER A 94 -16.53 2.68 -10.12
N CYS A 95 -15.21 2.69 -9.89
CA CYS A 95 -14.57 3.43 -8.81
C CYS A 95 -14.18 4.87 -9.22
N LYS A 96 -14.44 5.85 -8.36
CA LYS A 96 -14.10 7.26 -8.54
C LYS A 96 -12.59 7.54 -8.62
N LEU A 97 -11.77 6.62 -8.10
CA LEU A 97 -10.31 6.76 -8.03
C LEU A 97 -9.60 6.07 -9.20
N PHE A 98 -10.34 5.36 -10.05
CA PHE A 98 -9.80 4.73 -11.25
C PHE A 98 -9.69 5.74 -12.39
N ILE A 99 -8.53 5.73 -13.03
CA ILE A 99 -8.19 6.59 -14.16
C ILE A 99 -8.11 5.66 -15.39
N PRO A 100 -9.12 5.67 -16.28
CA PRO A 100 -9.15 4.79 -17.44
C PRO A 100 -8.01 5.14 -18.41
N ALA A 101 -7.49 4.12 -19.10
CA ALA A 101 -6.68 4.34 -20.30
C ALA A 101 -7.57 4.88 -21.43
N ASN A 102 -6.96 5.47 -22.46
CA ASN A 102 -7.70 6.02 -23.61
C ASN A 102 -8.54 4.95 -24.34
N ASP A 103 -8.19 3.66 -24.20
CA ASP A 103 -8.94 2.54 -24.73
C ASP A 103 -9.68 1.76 -23.63
N ILE A 104 -10.97 1.45 -23.87
CA ILE A 104 -11.92 0.85 -22.91
C ILE A 104 -11.49 -0.55 -22.40
N LYS A 105 -10.55 -1.21 -23.07
CA LYS A 105 -10.07 -2.56 -22.73
C LYS A 105 -8.61 -2.61 -22.28
N GLN A 106 -8.00 -1.45 -22.03
CA GLN A 106 -6.65 -1.36 -21.50
C GLN A 106 -6.67 -1.12 -20.00
N CYS A 107 -5.61 -1.55 -19.35
CA CYS A 107 -5.38 -1.32 -17.94
C CYS A 107 -5.35 0.18 -17.64
N GLY A 108 -6.15 0.60 -16.68
CA GLY A 108 -6.10 1.96 -16.17
C GLY A 108 -5.00 2.12 -15.12
N THR A 109 -5.10 3.20 -14.37
CA THR A 109 -4.31 3.43 -13.15
C THR A 109 -5.23 3.77 -11.98
N CYS A 110 -4.72 3.69 -10.75
CA CYS A 110 -5.45 4.08 -9.55
C CYS A 110 -4.73 5.25 -8.87
N ALA A 111 -5.49 6.21 -8.34
CA ALA A 111 -4.90 7.34 -7.62
C ALA A 111 -4.18 6.95 -6.31
N LEU A 112 -4.44 5.76 -5.76
CA LEU A 112 -3.92 5.32 -4.47
C LEU A 112 -2.60 4.54 -4.54
N PHE A 113 -2.27 3.93 -5.68
CA PHE A 113 -1.09 3.08 -5.80
C PHE A 113 -0.55 3.07 -7.24
N LYS A 114 0.70 2.61 -7.39
CA LYS A 114 1.40 2.61 -8.68
C LYS A 114 1.08 1.36 -9.53
N GLY A 115 1.22 1.54 -10.84
CA GLY A 115 1.13 0.47 -11.83
C GLY A 115 -0.25 0.33 -12.48
N PRO A 116 -0.35 -0.57 -13.47
CA PRO A 116 -1.59 -0.81 -14.18
C PRO A 116 -2.65 -1.45 -13.28
N VAL A 117 -3.91 -1.20 -13.61
CA VAL A 117 -5.08 -1.65 -12.85
C VAL A 117 -6.08 -2.28 -13.80
N GLN A 118 -6.50 -3.51 -13.48
CA GLN A 118 -7.56 -4.20 -14.19
C GLN A 118 -8.88 -3.44 -13.97
N PRO A 119 -9.63 -3.07 -15.03
CA PRO A 119 -10.93 -2.44 -14.89
C PRO A 119 -11.91 -3.25 -14.02
N GLY A 120 -11.84 -4.59 -14.09
CA GLY A 120 -12.62 -5.51 -13.28
C GLY A 120 -12.09 -5.74 -11.85
N GLY A 121 -10.96 -5.14 -11.48
CA GLY A 121 -10.34 -5.33 -10.17
C GLY A 121 -11.07 -4.62 -9.04
N TYR A 122 -10.56 -4.78 -7.82
CA TYR A 122 -11.13 -4.17 -6.62
C TYR A 122 -10.04 -3.89 -5.58
N CYS A 123 -10.24 -2.88 -4.73
CA CYS A 123 -9.46 -2.69 -3.50
C CYS A 123 -10.38 -2.21 -2.38
N THR A 124 -9.96 -2.31 -1.12
CA THR A 124 -10.80 -1.99 0.04
C THR A 124 -11.19 -0.52 0.15
N TYR A 125 -10.54 0.35 -0.64
CA TYR A 125 -10.79 1.79 -0.74
C TYR A 125 -11.66 2.16 -1.95
N TRP A 126 -12.41 1.21 -2.49
CA TRP A 126 -13.38 1.49 -3.55
C TRP A 126 -14.32 2.63 -3.14
N ALA A 127 -14.50 3.59 -4.05
CA ALA A 127 -15.37 4.74 -3.86
C ALA A 127 -16.31 4.82 -5.06
N ASP A 128 -17.61 4.85 -4.82
CA ASP A 128 -18.62 4.93 -5.87
C ASP A 128 -18.45 6.23 -6.68
N LYS A 129 -18.53 6.13 -8.01
CA LYS A 129 -18.49 7.28 -8.94
C LYS A 129 -19.68 8.22 -8.79
N THR A 130 -20.80 7.74 -8.26
CA THR A 130 -22.07 8.48 -8.20
C THR A 130 -22.21 9.37 -6.98
N ILE A 131 -21.28 9.30 -6.01
CA ILE A 131 -21.28 10.09 -4.77
C ILE A 131 -20.46 11.38 -4.90
#